data_AF-A0A2E1L4G3-F1
#
_entry.id   AF-A0A2E1L4G3-F1
#
_cell.length_a   1.000
_cell.length_b   1.000
_cell.length_c   1.000
_cell.angle_alpha   90.00
_cell.angle_beta   90.00
_cell.angle_gamma   90.00
#
_symmetry.space_group_name_H-M   'P 1'
#
loop_
_entity.id
_entity.type
_entity.pdbx_description
1 polymer ?
#
loop_
_entity_poly.entity_id
_entity_poly.type
_entity_poly.pdbx_seq_one_letter_code
_entity_poly.pdbx_strand_id
1 'polypeptide(L)'
;MSIITLTTDFGIKDHFIANIKGAILSELPEANIVDISHQISPFNILEAAYIIQNSYRSFPLGTIHIIGVDSELNPENKHLVVKFEGQYFICADNGIMSMACLNIE
;
A
#
# COMPACT_ATOMS: atom_id res chain seq x y z
N MET A 1 13.15 -10.00 -9.50
CA MET A 1 12.42 -10.25 -8.23
C MET A 1 11.51 -9.07 -7.99
N SER A 2 10.20 -9.28 -7.91
CA SER A 2 9.24 -8.20 -7.61
C SER A 2 9.18 -7.98 -6.10
N ILE A 3 9.43 -6.75 -5.66
CA ILE A 3 9.21 -6.35 -4.26
C ILE A 3 7.79 -5.81 -4.15
N ILE A 4 7.04 -6.31 -3.18
CA ILE A 4 5.71 -5.83 -2.82
C ILE A 4 5.79 -5.29 -1.40
N THR A 5 5.45 -4.02 -1.20
CA THR A 5 5.38 -3.44 0.14
C THR A 5 3.94 -3.38 0.64
N LEU A 6 3.75 -3.47 1.96
CA LEU A 6 2.44 -3.37 2.60
C LEU A 6 2.39 -2.21 3.60
N THR A 7 1.41 -1.33 3.46
CA THR A 7 1.04 -0.30 4.45
C THR A 7 -0.44 -0.43 4.80
N THR A 8 -0.80 -0.70 6.07
CA THR A 8 -2.22 -0.91 6.46
C THR A 8 -2.56 -0.35 7.84
N ASP A 9 -3.86 -0.20 8.12
CA ASP A 9 -4.42 0.17 9.43
C ASP A 9 -5.02 -1.03 10.22
N PHE A 10 -4.80 -2.26 9.73
CA PHE A 10 -5.32 -3.50 10.34
C PHE A 10 -4.69 -3.89 11.69
N GLY A 11 -3.60 -3.25 12.10
CA GLY A 11 -2.82 -3.68 13.24
C GLY A 11 -2.07 -5.00 12.99
N ILE A 12 -1.46 -5.51 14.07
CA ILE A 12 -0.68 -6.76 14.06
C ILE A 12 -1.27 -7.83 14.99
N LYS A 13 -2.46 -7.58 15.54
CA LYS A 13 -3.08 -8.46 16.54
C LYS A 13 -3.79 -9.64 15.89
N ASP A 14 -4.49 -9.38 14.80
CA ASP A 14 -5.36 -10.34 14.13
C ASP A 14 -4.76 -10.84 12.80
N HIS A 15 -5.49 -11.72 12.13
CA HIS A 15 -5.03 -12.53 11.00
C HIS A 15 -4.96 -11.79 9.65
N PHE A 16 -5.40 -10.53 9.56
CA PHE A 16 -5.53 -9.81 8.29
C PHE A 16 -4.22 -9.74 7.50
N ILE A 17 -3.09 -9.44 8.15
CA ILE A 17 -1.79 -9.35 7.48
C ILE A 17 -1.37 -10.71 6.92
N ALA A 18 -1.59 -11.79 7.67
CA ALA A 18 -1.29 -13.14 7.22
C ALA A 18 -2.13 -13.53 6.00
N ASN A 19 -3.41 -13.15 5.97
CA ASN A 19 -4.29 -13.40 4.82
C ASN A 19 -3.81 -12.66 3.56
N ILE A 20 -3.42 -11.38 3.67
CA ILE A 20 -2.89 -10.61 2.53
C ILE A 20 -1.62 -11.26 2.00
N LYS A 21 -0.67 -11.59 2.88
CA LYS A 21 0.59 -12.23 2.48
C LYS A 21 0.35 -13.60 1.87
N GLY A 22 -0.54 -14.39 2.45
CA GLY A 22 -0.92 -15.71 1.92
C GLY A 22 -1.55 -15.61 0.53
N ALA A 23 -2.42 -14.63 0.29
CA ALA A 23 -3.00 -14.37 -1.03
C ALA A 23 -1.93 -13.97 -2.05
N ILE A 24 -1.03 -13.05 -1.69
CA ILE A 24 0.09 -12.65 -2.56
C ILE A 24 0.97 -13.85 -2.91
N LEU A 25 1.38 -14.64 -1.92
CA LEU A 25 2.27 -15.78 -2.13
C LEU A 25 1.60 -16.95 -2.86
N SER A 26 0.27 -17.05 -2.83
CA SER A 26 -0.47 -18.06 -3.60
C SER A 26 -0.45 -17.77 -5.09
N GLU A 27 -0.52 -16.48 -5.47
CA GLU A 27 -0.46 -16.05 -6.88
C GLU A 27 0.98 -15.80 -7.36
N LEU A 28 1.86 -15.34 -6.47
CA LEU A 28 3.25 -14.96 -6.73
C LEU A 28 4.19 -15.60 -5.70
N PRO A 29 4.51 -16.90 -5.82
CA PRO A 29 5.32 -17.62 -4.81
C PRO A 29 6.71 -17.04 -4.57
N GLU A 30 7.29 -16.36 -5.56
CA GLU A 30 8.63 -15.76 -5.52
C GLU A 30 8.60 -14.26 -5.14
N ALA A 31 7.45 -13.72 -4.73
CA ALA A 31 7.35 -12.32 -4.33
C ALA A 31 8.11 -12.05 -3.03
N ASN A 32 8.89 -10.96 -3.00
CA ASN A 32 9.49 -10.47 -1.76
C ASN A 32 8.56 -9.45 -1.11
N ILE A 33 7.96 -9.80 0.02
CA ILE A 33 7.00 -8.95 0.73
C ILE A 33 7.70 -8.21 1.87
N VAL A 34 7.59 -6.88 1.88
CA VAL A 34 8.18 -6.01 2.91
C VAL A 34 7.11 -5.16 3.56
N ASP A 35 6.94 -5.28 4.87
CA ASP A 35 5.99 -4.42 5.58
C ASP A 35 6.61 -3.03 5.82
N ILE A 36 5.91 -1.98 5.42
CA ILE A 36 6.27 -0.60 5.79
C ILE A 36 5.68 -0.29 7.17
N SER A 37 4.37 -0.49 7.34
CA SER A 37 3.69 -0.36 8.62
C SER A 37 2.33 -1.03 8.56
N HIS A 38 1.92 -1.65 9.66
CA HIS A 38 0.54 -2.12 9.87
C HIS A 38 -0.14 -1.41 11.04
N GLN A 39 0.48 -0.35 11.56
CA GLN A 39 0.04 0.38 12.75
C GLN A 39 -0.45 1.79 12.42
N ILE A 40 -0.84 2.03 11.17
CA ILE A 40 -1.54 3.27 10.81
C ILE A 40 -2.80 3.36 11.68
N SER A 41 -3.11 4.56 12.21
CA SER A 41 -4.36 4.77 12.93
C SER A 41 -5.55 4.40 12.01
N PRO A 42 -6.60 3.73 12.52
CA PRO A 42 -7.74 3.32 11.71
C PRO A 42 -8.30 4.47 10.85
N PHE A 43 -8.44 4.22 9.56
CA PHE A 43 -8.96 5.14 8.54
C PHE A 43 -8.11 6.41 8.31
N ASN A 44 -6.91 6.51 8.87
CA ASN A 44 -6.08 7.70 8.80
C ASN A 44 -5.23 7.76 7.52
N ILE A 45 -5.86 8.18 6.43
CA ILE A 45 -5.22 8.30 5.11
C ILE A 45 -4.08 9.35 5.08
N LEU A 46 -4.10 10.36 5.96
CA LEU A 46 -3.04 11.36 6.08
C LEU A 46 -1.77 10.78 6.68
N GLU A 47 -1.90 10.00 7.76
CA GLU A 47 -0.79 9.29 8.39
C GLU A 47 -0.17 8.27 7.42
N ALA A 48 -1.02 7.50 6.74
CA ALA A 48 -0.58 6.57 5.71
C ALA A 48 0.22 7.28 4.60
N ALA A 49 -0.32 8.37 4.06
CA ALA A 49 0.34 9.16 3.01
C ALA A 49 1.72 9.68 3.46
N TYR A 50 1.81 10.19 4.69
CA TYR A 50 3.08 10.66 5.26
C TYR A 50 4.11 9.53 5.37
N ILE A 51 3.70 8.35 5.85
CA ILE A 51 4.59 7.19 5.99
C ILE A 51 5.06 6.70 4.62
N ILE A 52 4.16 6.60 3.63
CA ILE A 52 4.50 6.18 2.27
C ILE A 52 5.48 7.15 1.64
N GLN A 53 5.18 8.46 1.70
CA GLN A 53 6.01 9.53 1.13
C GLN A 53 7.47 9.47 1.58
N ASN A 54 7.71 9.05 2.83
CA ASN A 54 9.03 8.95 3.43
C ASN A 54 9.68 7.56 3.29
N SER A 55 8.99 6.59 2.70
CA SER A 55 9.44 5.20 2.59
C SER A 55 9.72 4.77 1.15
N TYR A 56 8.82 5.07 0.21
CA TYR A 56 8.82 4.44 -1.12
C TYR A 56 10.11 4.69 -1.94
N ARG A 57 10.76 5.84 -1.76
CA ARG A 57 12.00 6.20 -2.47
C ARG A 57 13.20 5.32 -2.08
N SER A 58 13.14 4.64 -0.95
CA SER A 58 14.18 3.71 -0.51
C SER A 58 14.10 2.36 -1.23
N PHE A 59 13.03 2.10 -1.98
CA PHE A 59 12.82 0.87 -2.71
C PHE A 59 13.27 0.99 -4.19
N PRO A 60 13.71 -0.11 -4.81
CA PRO A 60 14.08 -0.13 -6.23
C PRO A 60 12.93 0.27 -7.15
N LEU A 61 13.27 0.76 -8.35
CA LEU A 61 12.30 0.96 -9.43
C LEU A 61 11.51 -0.33 -9.71
N GLY A 62 10.24 -0.17 -10.06
CA GLY A 62 9.31 -1.27 -10.31
C GLY A 62 8.72 -1.92 -9.06
N THR A 63 9.08 -1.47 -7.84
CA THR A 63 8.43 -1.91 -6.60
C THR A 63 6.94 -1.58 -6.63
N ILE A 64 6.12 -2.49 -6.10
CA ILE A 64 4.67 -2.35 -5.96
C ILE A 64 4.36 -2.05 -4.50
N HIS A 65 3.73 -0.93 -4.21
CA HIS A 65 3.29 -0.54 -2.87
C HIS A 65 1.79 -0.75 -2.74
N ILE A 66 1.38 -1.68 -1.88
CA ILE A 66 -0.04 -1.91 -1.57
C ILE A 66 -0.37 -1.16 -0.29
N ILE A 67 -1.39 -0.32 -0.37
CA ILE A 67 -1.82 0.56 0.71
C ILE A 67 -3.28 0.23 1.04
N GLY A 68 -3.49 -0.46 2.17
CA GLY A 68 -4.80 -0.85 2.68
C GLY A 68 -5.17 -0.02 3.91
N VAL A 69 -5.58 1.23 3.71
CA VAL A 69 -6.06 2.15 4.75
C VAL A 69 -7.34 2.80 4.25
N ASP A 70 -8.43 2.69 5.02
CA ASP A 70 -9.79 3.05 4.55
C ASP A 70 -10.08 2.51 3.14
N SER A 71 -9.87 1.19 3.01
CA SER A 71 -9.70 0.52 1.72
C SER A 71 -10.81 -0.48 1.38
N GLU A 72 -11.87 -0.51 2.17
CA GLU A 72 -13.02 -1.38 1.94
C GLU A 72 -13.66 -1.09 0.58
N LEU A 73 -13.62 -2.10 -0.30
CA LEU A 73 -14.22 -2.00 -1.61
C LEU A 73 -15.73 -1.78 -1.50
N ASN A 74 -16.21 -0.67 -2.05
CA ASN A 74 -17.63 -0.36 -2.15
C ASN A 74 -17.88 0.46 -3.43
N PRO A 75 -19.15 0.74 -3.81
CA PRO A 75 -19.45 1.45 -5.06
C PRO A 75 -18.78 2.83 -5.19
N GLU A 76 -18.48 3.49 -4.07
CA GLU A 76 -17.88 4.81 -3.99
C GLU A 76 -16.37 4.76 -3.75
N ASN A 77 -15.86 3.69 -3.11
CA ASN A 77 -14.44 3.47 -2.84
C ASN A 77 -13.89 2.36 -3.75
N LYS A 78 -13.47 2.75 -4.96
CA LYS A 78 -12.82 1.85 -5.92
C LYS A 78 -11.33 1.78 -5.66
N HIS A 79 -10.71 0.65 -6.01
CA HIS A 79 -9.25 0.56 -6.01
C HIS A 79 -8.67 1.04 -7.34
N LEU A 80 -7.52 1.68 -7.25
CA LEU A 80 -6.78 2.20 -8.39
C LEU A 80 -5.32 1.78 -8.35
N VAL A 81 -4.67 1.89 -9.51
CA VAL A 81 -3.23 1.70 -9.66
C VAL A 81 -2.62 2.99 -10.20
N VAL A 82 -1.67 3.56 -9.47
CA VAL A 82 -0.89 4.73 -9.91
C VAL A 82 0.53 4.30 -10.21
N LYS A 83 1.06 4.72 -11.36
CA LYS A 83 2.49 4.64 -11.64
C LYS A 83 3.12 6.00 -11.35
N PHE A 84 4.04 6.06 -10.40
CA PHE A 84 4.71 7.30 -10.00
C PHE A 84 6.18 7.05 -9.69
N GLU A 85 7.07 7.94 -10.15
CA GLU A 85 8.54 7.82 -10.00
C GLU A 85 9.10 6.41 -10.33
N GLY A 86 8.54 5.76 -11.36
CA GLY A 86 8.96 4.43 -11.81
C GLY A 86 8.55 3.26 -10.91
N GLN A 87 7.68 3.50 -9.93
CA GLN A 87 7.11 2.51 -9.01
C GLN A 87 5.58 2.47 -9.16
N TYR A 88 4.94 1.45 -8.58
CA TYR A 88 3.49 1.26 -8.66
C TYR A 88 2.86 1.35 -7.28
N PHE A 89 1.70 1.98 -7.18
CA PHE A 89 0.94 2.14 -5.95
C PHE A 89 -0.48 1.62 -6.16
N ILE A 90 -0.90 0.67 -5.33
CA ILE A 90 -2.23 0.07 -5.35
C ILE A 90 -2.94 0.50 -4.06
N CYS A 91 -4.06 1.21 -4.19
CA CYS A 91 -4.75 1.80 -3.05
C CYS A 91 -6.22 2.10 -3.37
N ALA A 92 -6.96 2.50 -2.35
CA ALA A 92 -8.28 3.09 -2.49
C ALA A 92 -8.25 4.47 -3.13
N ASP A 93 -9.28 4.79 -3.92
CA ASP A 93 -9.52 6.11 -4.50
C ASP A 93 -10.13 7.06 -3.47
N ASN A 94 -9.39 7.27 -2.37
CA ASN A 94 -9.79 8.10 -1.24
C ASN A 94 -8.88 9.33 -1.08
N GLY A 95 -8.13 9.68 -2.13
CA GLY A 95 -7.21 10.82 -2.16
C GLY A 95 -5.83 10.56 -1.56
N ILE A 96 -5.54 9.35 -1.06
CA ILE A 96 -4.25 9.01 -0.43
C ILE A 96 -3.04 9.30 -1.35
N MET A 97 -3.16 9.03 -2.64
CA MET A 97 -2.09 9.28 -3.60
C MET A 97 -1.82 10.76 -3.83
N SER A 98 -2.86 11.61 -3.83
CA SER A 98 -2.70 13.06 -3.94
C SER A 98 -1.91 13.65 -2.76
N MET A 99 -1.92 12.99 -1.61
CA MET A 99 -1.18 13.41 -0.42
C MET A 99 0.22 12.80 -0.36
N ALA A 100 0.37 11.53 -0.75
CA ALA A 100 1.65 10.82 -0.70
C ALA A 100 2.63 11.34 -1.76
N CYS A 101 2.14 11.67 -2.96
CA CYS A 101 2.94 12.10 -4.09
C CYS A 101 2.73 13.60 -4.33
N LEU A 102 3.65 14.42 -3.84
CA LEU A 102 3.70 15.84 -4.22
C LEU A 102 4.05 15.93 -5.71
N ASN A 103 3.28 16.72 -6.47
CA ASN A 103 3.42 16.93 -7.91
C ASN A 103 3.09 15.71 -8.79
N ILE A 104 1.92 15.09 -8.60
CA ILE A 104 1.31 14.31 -9.67
C ILE A 104 0.91 15.30 -10.78
N GLU A 105 1.74 15.42 -11.82
CA GLU A 105 1.41 16.14 -13.07
C GLU A 105 0.51 15.28 -13.99
#